data_AF-A0A507ELG1-F1
#
_entry.id   AF-A0A507ELG1-F1
#
_cell.length_a   1.000
_cell.length_b   1.000
_cell.length_c   1.000
_cell.angle_alpha   90.00
_cell.angle_beta   90.00
_cell.angle_gamma   90.00
#
_symmetry.space_group_name_H-M   'P 1'
#
loop_
_entity.id
_entity.type
_entity.pdbx_description
1 polymer ?
#
loop_
_entity_poly.entity_id
_entity_poly.type
_entity_poly.pdbx_seq_one_letter_code
_entity_poly.pdbx_strand_id
1 'polypeptide(L)'
;MLADTAETAGGREVPIIIAHRGNTRGPRKELENTLPYIQDAIAQGFDVEVDVWSVDGQLFLGHDEPEIPIEPSFLDQYAANLWCHAKNVHALGYLLSRRDALRSFSHDVDPHVITSDGRIWTYPGRELVKGAISVMPERSDHQTGIWNCYGICTDFAMLYATYVEMRTRNRKKLVGFRTKKESDYINPLIVDKLLHHTLIDERRCLAVYTYYDDFAPTPAWSALNTYLAKEFGKQNIYDVAGPISFVHWTFMQILGFEQWEEHSATFACHQSKYLAILREEMATLLPLTIKWSGLVAVPNGLVMLGYPSVDVNIWRQRIESRLEKEGLPFRRYQNDIVHSTILRLSADESPERLIAASDAWQDVFFGTLAVSKFQVGRSSWRMQPTECVTVDVVENNWR
;
A
#
# COMPACT_ATOMS: atom_id res chain seq x y z
N MET A 1 -8.49 -35.44 28.05
CA MET A 1 -9.11 -34.39 27.22
C MET A 1 -7.99 -33.49 26.74
N LEU A 2 -7.40 -33.85 25.60
CA LEU A 2 -6.35 -33.07 24.94
C LEU A 2 -7.06 -32.13 23.98
N ALA A 3 -7.01 -30.83 24.27
CA ALA A 3 -7.53 -29.79 23.39
C ALA A 3 -6.59 -29.64 22.19
N ASP A 4 -7.20 -29.66 21.00
CA ASP A 4 -6.71 -29.22 19.69
C ASP A 4 -5.20 -29.01 19.53
N THR A 5 -4.51 -30.09 19.21
CA THR A 5 -3.22 -30.04 18.51
C THR A 5 -3.45 -30.29 17.02
N ALA A 6 -3.84 -29.26 16.28
CA ALA A 6 -3.78 -29.20 14.81
C ALA A 6 -3.85 -27.76 14.26
N GLU A 7 -3.11 -26.82 14.87
CA GLU A 7 -2.77 -25.53 14.24
C GLU A 7 -1.27 -25.51 13.94
N THR A 8 -0.80 -26.43 13.10
CA THR A 8 0.56 -26.41 12.56
C THR A 8 0.52 -26.30 11.03
N ALA A 9 1.22 -25.28 10.51
CA ALA A 9 1.45 -24.97 9.10
C ALA A 9 0.26 -24.46 8.25
N GLY A 10 -0.58 -23.58 8.80
CA GLY A 10 -1.63 -22.86 8.05
C GLY A 10 -1.29 -21.38 7.88
N GLY A 11 -1.31 -20.86 6.64
CA GLY A 11 -1.30 -19.41 6.39
C GLY A 11 -2.45 -18.69 7.10
N ARG A 12 -2.26 -17.42 7.46
CA ARG A 12 -3.25 -16.60 8.15
C ARG A 12 -4.20 -15.94 7.13
N GLU A 13 -5.48 -15.80 7.45
CA GLU A 13 -6.44 -15.07 6.59
C GLU A 13 -6.00 -13.61 6.37
N VAL A 14 -5.34 -13.05 7.38
CA VAL A 14 -4.74 -11.71 7.36
C VAL A 14 -3.30 -11.82 7.88
N PRO A 15 -2.27 -11.49 7.07
CA PRO A 15 -0.89 -11.54 7.52
C PRO A 15 -0.62 -10.59 8.69
N ILE A 16 0.27 -10.98 9.60
CA ILE A 16 0.85 -10.05 10.57
C ILE A 16 1.76 -9.06 9.84
N ILE A 17 1.67 -7.78 10.18
CA ILE A 17 2.64 -6.80 9.71
C ILE A 17 3.74 -6.67 10.76
N ILE A 18 4.98 -6.91 10.32
CA ILE A 18 6.19 -6.85 11.12
C ILE A 18 7.01 -5.65 10.62
N ALA A 19 7.22 -4.65 11.47
CA ALA A 19 8.09 -3.52 11.16
C ALA A 19 9.54 -3.99 11.22
N HIS A 20 10.25 -3.92 10.10
CA HIS A 20 11.66 -4.27 10.03
C HIS A 20 12.48 -3.25 10.85
N ARG A 21 13.06 -3.66 11.98
CA ARG A 21 13.87 -2.81 12.87
C ARG A 21 13.15 -1.55 13.36
N GLY A 22 11.82 -1.59 13.43
CA GLY A 22 10.97 -0.47 13.80
C GLY A 22 10.53 0.43 12.65
N ASN A 23 10.95 0.17 11.40
CA ASN A 23 10.56 0.96 10.24
C ASN A 23 9.06 0.83 9.92
N THR A 24 8.33 1.95 9.96
CA THR A 24 6.88 1.98 9.63
C THR A 24 6.53 2.69 8.34
N ARG A 25 7.37 3.63 7.88
CA ARG A 25 7.13 4.50 6.71
C ARG A 25 8.34 4.58 5.76
N GLY A 26 9.13 3.52 5.73
CA GLY A 26 10.40 3.43 5.01
C GLY A 26 11.61 3.39 5.95
N PRO A 27 12.80 3.09 5.41
CA PRO A 27 14.00 2.90 6.20
C PRO A 27 14.52 4.20 6.81
N ARG A 28 14.92 4.13 8.10
CA ARG A 28 15.55 5.23 8.85
C ARG A 28 16.75 4.71 9.63
N LYS A 29 17.89 4.58 8.95
CA LYS A 29 19.10 3.94 9.47
C LYS A 29 19.53 4.43 10.85
N GLU A 30 19.37 5.72 11.12
CA GLU A 30 19.74 6.36 12.37
C GLU A 30 18.80 6.07 13.56
N LEU A 31 17.60 5.54 13.29
CA LEU A 31 16.60 5.17 14.30
C LEU A 31 16.37 3.66 14.37
N GLU A 32 16.79 2.91 13.34
CA GLU A 32 16.65 1.47 13.27
C GLU A 32 17.16 0.81 14.54
N ASN A 33 16.36 -0.13 15.06
CA ASN A 33 16.68 -0.93 16.24
C ASN A 33 16.89 -0.14 17.55
N THR A 34 16.54 1.15 17.58
CA THR A 34 16.52 1.94 18.82
C THR A 34 15.29 1.64 19.66
N LEU A 35 15.43 1.71 20.99
CA LEU A 35 14.33 1.41 21.92
C LEU A 35 13.08 2.25 21.64
N PRO A 36 13.15 3.59 21.50
CA PRO A 36 11.95 4.40 21.25
C PRO A 36 11.28 4.03 19.93
N TYR A 37 12.06 3.75 18.88
CA TYR A 37 11.50 3.46 17.56
C TYR A 37 10.81 2.10 17.49
N ILE A 38 11.38 1.08 18.16
CA ILE A 38 10.73 -0.23 18.34
C ILE A 38 9.43 -0.06 19.13
N GLN A 39 9.47 0.68 20.25
CA GLN A 39 8.30 0.90 21.10
C GLN A 39 7.19 1.64 20.36
N ASP A 40 7.54 2.66 19.56
CA ASP A 40 6.59 3.40 18.74
C ASP A 40 5.92 2.51 17.68
N ALA A 41 6.68 1.61 17.04
CA ALA A 41 6.12 0.65 16.08
C ALA A 41 5.15 -0.34 16.76
N ILE A 42 5.50 -0.85 17.94
CA ILE A 42 4.62 -1.72 18.74
C ILE A 42 3.37 -0.98 19.19
N ALA A 43 3.50 0.27 19.64
CA ALA A 43 2.37 1.11 20.05
C ALA A 43 1.41 1.41 18.89
N GLN A 44 1.90 1.42 17.65
CA GLN A 44 1.09 1.50 16.43
C GLN A 44 0.41 0.17 16.04
N GLY A 45 0.66 -0.91 16.79
CA GLY A 45 0.03 -2.22 16.61
C GLY A 45 0.82 -3.19 15.72
N PHE A 46 2.10 -2.91 15.44
CA PHE A 46 2.95 -3.80 14.65
C PHE A 46 3.71 -4.79 15.54
N ASP A 47 3.99 -5.97 14.98
CA ASP A 47 5.11 -6.77 15.44
C ASP A 47 6.41 -6.11 14.95
N VAL A 48 7.57 -6.43 15.55
CA VAL A 48 8.85 -5.81 15.19
C VAL A 48 9.93 -6.86 15.09
N GLU A 49 10.67 -6.86 13.99
CA GLU A 49 11.95 -7.58 13.89
C GLU A 49 13.04 -6.73 14.54
N VAL A 50 13.83 -7.32 15.44
CA VAL A 50 14.94 -6.65 16.13
C VAL A 50 16.23 -7.47 16.01
N ASP A 51 17.35 -6.79 15.76
CA ASP A 51 18.67 -7.41 15.71
C ASP A 51 19.27 -7.47 17.11
N VAL A 52 19.58 -8.67 17.60
CA VAL A 52 20.05 -8.92 18.97
C VAL A 52 21.46 -9.50 18.95
N TRP A 53 22.33 -8.89 19.75
CA TRP A 53 23.68 -9.35 20.03
C TRP A 53 23.83 -9.77 21.49
N SER A 54 24.77 -10.67 21.74
CA SER A 54 25.27 -10.91 23.09
C SER A 54 26.79 -10.87 23.12
N VAL A 55 27.35 -10.00 23.96
CA VAL A 55 28.79 -9.79 24.11
C VAL A 55 29.09 -9.82 25.60
N ASP A 56 30.01 -10.71 26.01
CA ASP A 56 30.42 -10.88 27.41
C ASP A 56 29.25 -11.05 28.41
N GLY A 57 28.16 -11.71 27.97
CA GLY A 57 26.97 -11.98 28.77
C GLY A 57 25.98 -10.81 28.87
N GLN A 58 26.27 -9.68 28.23
CA GLN A 58 25.35 -8.54 28.09
C GLN A 58 24.61 -8.62 26.76
N LEU A 59 23.41 -8.04 26.70
CA LEU A 59 22.59 -7.99 25.49
C LEU A 59 22.62 -6.60 24.88
N PHE A 60 22.63 -6.57 23.54
CA PHE A 60 22.62 -5.32 22.79
C PHE A 60 21.65 -5.42 21.61
N LEU A 61 21.10 -4.28 21.22
CA LEU A 61 20.45 -4.06 19.94
C LEU A 61 21.45 -3.35 19.00
N GLY A 62 21.47 -3.75 17.73
CA GLY A 62 22.11 -3.00 16.65
C GLY A 62 22.20 -3.84 15.36
N HIS A 63 22.26 -3.18 14.21
CA HIS A 63 22.21 -3.90 12.93
C HIS A 63 23.55 -4.54 12.56
N ASP A 64 24.57 -3.71 12.43
CA ASP A 64 25.90 -4.12 11.99
C ASP A 64 26.81 -4.42 13.18
N GLU A 65 26.56 -3.77 14.32
CA GLU A 65 27.35 -3.86 15.55
C GLU A 65 26.44 -3.87 16.81
N PRO A 66 26.94 -4.32 17.97
CA PRO A 66 26.23 -4.25 19.25
C PRO A 66 26.24 -2.81 19.82
N GLU A 67 25.25 -2.00 19.48
CA GLU A 67 25.26 -0.56 19.76
C GLU A 67 24.56 -0.16 21.07
N ILE A 68 23.35 -0.67 21.30
CA ILE A 68 22.47 -0.21 22.38
C ILE A 68 22.35 -1.32 23.43
N PRO A 69 22.97 -1.19 24.61
CA PRO A 69 22.82 -2.17 25.66
C PRO A 69 21.37 -2.23 26.15
N ILE A 70 20.86 -3.43 26.38
CA ILE A 70 19.51 -3.66 26.88
C ILE A 70 19.52 -4.62 28.06
N GLU A 71 18.59 -4.39 28.99
CA GLU A 71 18.28 -5.37 30.03
C GLU A 71 17.40 -6.50 29.42
N PRO A 72 17.58 -7.76 29.87
CA PRO A 72 16.71 -8.88 29.49
C PRO A 72 15.20 -8.60 29.57
N SER A 73 14.79 -7.79 30.55
CA SER A 73 13.40 -7.42 30.77
C SER A 73 12.76 -6.66 29.61
N PHE A 74 13.56 -5.99 28.77
CA PHE A 74 13.05 -5.34 27.56
C PHE A 74 12.46 -6.34 26.58
N LEU A 75 13.18 -7.45 26.32
CA LEU A 75 12.68 -8.52 25.44
C LEU A 75 11.41 -9.17 26.03
N ASP A 76 11.34 -9.25 27.36
CA ASP A 76 10.22 -9.89 28.06
C ASP A 76 8.96 -9.05 28.01
N GLN A 77 9.12 -7.74 28.20
CA GLN A 77 8.04 -6.78 28.12
C GLN A 77 7.32 -6.83 26.76
N TYR A 78 8.07 -7.09 25.68
CA TYR A 78 7.56 -7.08 24.31
C TYR A 78 7.59 -8.45 23.62
N ALA A 79 7.70 -9.54 24.39
CA ALA A 79 7.87 -10.90 23.87
C ALA A 79 6.81 -11.31 22.83
N ALA A 80 5.57 -10.87 23.02
CA ALA A 80 4.46 -11.15 22.11
C ALA A 80 4.52 -10.40 20.77
N ASN A 81 5.35 -9.36 20.66
CA ASN A 81 5.46 -8.50 19.47
C ASN A 81 6.83 -8.60 18.78
N LEU A 82 7.87 -9.04 19.50
CA LEU A 82 9.23 -9.12 18.95
C LEU A 82 9.48 -10.42 18.16
N TRP A 83 10.25 -10.26 17.09
CA TRP A 83 10.92 -11.30 16.33
C TRP A 83 12.44 -11.04 16.39
N CYS A 84 13.15 -11.83 17.19
CA CYS A 84 14.56 -11.55 17.48
C CYS A 84 15.49 -12.22 16.46
N HIS A 85 16.14 -11.43 15.61
CA HIS A 85 17.23 -11.88 14.75
C HIS A 85 18.52 -11.95 15.58
N ALA A 86 18.99 -13.16 15.86
CA ALA A 86 20.27 -13.37 16.54
C ALA A 86 21.43 -13.09 15.59
N LYS A 87 22.22 -12.06 15.89
CA LYS A 87 23.35 -11.61 15.06
C LYS A 87 24.67 -12.33 15.37
N ASN A 88 24.75 -13.00 16.51
CA ASN A 88 25.88 -13.86 16.86
C ASN A 88 25.45 -15.12 17.61
N VAL A 89 26.37 -16.09 17.71
CA VAL A 89 26.08 -17.40 18.34
C VAL A 89 25.70 -17.30 19.81
N HIS A 90 26.21 -16.29 20.53
CA HIS A 90 25.90 -16.06 21.94
C HIS A 90 24.47 -15.54 22.11
N ALA A 91 24.03 -14.60 21.26
CA ALA A 91 22.64 -14.15 21.22
C ALA A 91 21.70 -15.29 20.88
N LEU A 92 22.06 -16.13 19.90
CA LEU A 92 21.27 -17.29 19.53
C LEU A 92 21.12 -18.26 20.71
N GLY A 93 22.22 -18.56 21.42
CA GLY A 93 22.20 -19.39 22.63
C GLY A 93 21.29 -18.83 23.72
N TYR A 94 21.37 -17.51 23.99
CA TYR A 94 20.50 -16.83 24.94
C TYR A 94 19.02 -16.94 24.52
N LEU A 95 18.69 -16.57 23.28
CA LEU A 95 17.31 -16.56 22.79
C LEU A 95 16.69 -17.97 22.76
N LEU A 96 17.46 -18.99 22.35
CA LEU A 96 17.00 -20.39 22.35
C LEU A 96 16.76 -20.93 23.76
N SER A 97 17.54 -20.48 24.77
CA SER A 97 17.27 -20.83 26.17
C SER A 97 15.92 -20.30 26.67
N ARG A 98 15.33 -19.37 25.92
CA ARG A 98 14.06 -18.69 26.20
C ARG A 98 12.99 -18.92 25.13
N ARG A 99 13.12 -19.96 24.32
CA ARG A 99 12.23 -20.24 23.17
C ARG A 99 10.75 -20.36 23.51
N ASP A 100 10.41 -20.68 24.77
CA ASP A 100 9.01 -20.79 25.21
C ASP A 100 8.36 -19.41 25.42
N ALA A 101 9.16 -18.34 25.45
CA ALA A 101 8.72 -16.96 25.60
C ALA A 101 9.07 -16.08 24.39
N LEU A 102 10.23 -16.29 23.75
CA LEU A 102 10.75 -15.44 22.69
C LEU A 102 10.77 -16.14 21.33
N ARG A 103 10.27 -15.44 20.32
CA ARG A 103 10.44 -15.81 18.90
C ARG A 103 11.80 -15.32 18.43
N SER A 104 12.60 -16.23 17.89
CA SER A 104 13.94 -15.90 17.42
C SER A 104 14.34 -16.70 16.19
N PHE A 105 15.26 -16.17 15.40
CA PHE A 105 15.87 -16.85 14.27
C PHE A 105 17.29 -16.33 14.07
N SER A 106 18.06 -16.99 13.22
CA SER A 106 19.37 -16.49 12.78
C SER A 106 19.55 -16.85 11.32
N HIS A 107 19.99 -15.88 10.53
CA HIS A 107 20.33 -16.06 9.12
C HIS A 107 21.25 -14.93 8.66
N ASP A 108 21.91 -15.14 7.52
CA ASP A 108 22.61 -14.11 6.77
C ASP A 108 22.01 -13.98 5.37
N VAL A 109 22.37 -14.92 4.48
CA VAL A 109 21.88 -14.98 3.09
C VAL A 109 21.15 -16.28 2.77
N ASP A 110 20.85 -17.08 3.79
CA ASP A 110 20.10 -18.32 3.69
C ASP A 110 18.72 -18.04 3.08
N PRO A 111 18.34 -18.73 1.98
CA PRO A 111 17.07 -18.46 1.31
C PRO A 111 15.85 -18.61 2.22
N HIS A 112 15.90 -19.56 3.14
CA HIS A 112 14.84 -19.90 4.08
C HIS A 112 15.46 -20.37 5.39
N VAL A 113 15.02 -19.81 6.52
CA VAL A 113 15.37 -20.32 7.85
C VAL A 113 14.13 -20.63 8.67
N ILE A 114 14.31 -21.35 9.77
CA ILE A 114 13.23 -21.70 10.70
C ILE A 114 13.37 -20.84 11.95
N THR A 115 12.28 -20.22 12.37
CA THR A 115 12.17 -19.51 13.64
C THR A 115 11.99 -20.50 14.80
N SER A 116 12.30 -20.09 16.03
CA SER A 116 12.20 -20.93 17.24
C SER A 116 10.79 -21.49 17.50
N ASP A 117 9.77 -20.86 16.93
CA ASP A 117 8.37 -21.26 16.99
C ASP A 117 7.88 -22.02 15.73
N GLY A 118 8.80 -22.44 14.86
CA GLY A 118 8.54 -23.36 13.75
C GLY A 118 8.02 -22.73 12.47
N ARG A 119 8.18 -21.42 12.27
CA ARG A 119 7.79 -20.72 11.04
C ARG A 119 8.96 -20.59 10.08
N ILE A 120 8.66 -20.52 8.79
CA ILE A 120 9.66 -20.28 7.75
C ILE A 120 9.84 -18.77 7.61
N TRP A 121 11.07 -18.29 7.80
CA TRP A 121 11.48 -16.91 7.54
C TRP A 121 12.19 -16.86 6.19
N THR A 122 11.57 -16.20 5.20
CA THR A 122 12.01 -16.26 3.80
C THR A 122 12.82 -15.02 3.43
N TYR A 123 14.04 -15.23 2.96
CA TYR A 123 14.92 -14.15 2.50
C TYR A 123 14.27 -13.35 1.36
N PRO A 124 14.53 -12.03 1.25
CA PRO A 124 13.93 -11.18 0.21
C PRO A 124 14.05 -11.75 -1.20
N GLY A 125 12.93 -11.73 -1.94
CA GLY A 125 12.86 -12.19 -3.32
C GLY A 125 12.96 -13.71 -3.54
N ARG A 126 12.99 -14.50 -2.47
CA ARG A 126 12.90 -15.97 -2.57
C ARG A 126 11.46 -16.45 -2.65
N GLU A 127 11.30 -17.68 -3.10
CA GLU A 127 10.01 -18.36 -3.22
C GLU A 127 9.29 -18.40 -1.87
N LEU A 128 8.04 -17.91 -1.84
CA LEU A 128 7.19 -17.93 -0.68
C LEU A 128 6.34 -19.20 -0.67
N VAL A 129 6.23 -19.81 0.51
CA VAL A 129 5.27 -20.87 0.78
C VAL A 129 4.19 -20.36 1.73
N LYS A 130 2.98 -20.94 1.65
CA LYS A 130 1.86 -20.58 2.50
C LYS A 130 2.27 -20.66 3.99
N GLY A 131 2.01 -19.60 4.74
CA GLY A 131 2.36 -19.53 6.17
C GLY A 131 3.81 -19.17 6.48
N ALA A 132 4.65 -18.86 5.48
CA ALA A 132 5.97 -18.27 5.72
C ALA A 132 5.87 -16.80 6.17
N ILE A 133 7.00 -16.22 6.58
CA ILE A 133 7.20 -14.78 6.70
C ILE A 133 7.84 -14.27 5.41
N SER A 134 7.18 -13.32 4.74
CA SER A 134 7.74 -12.61 3.59
C SER A 134 8.58 -11.43 4.06
N VAL A 135 9.88 -11.42 3.77
CA VAL A 135 10.79 -10.34 4.19
C VAL A 135 11.05 -9.38 3.03
N MET A 136 10.84 -8.10 3.29
CA MET A 136 11.03 -6.95 2.40
C MET A 136 10.52 -7.19 0.96
N PRO A 137 9.22 -7.54 0.79
CA PRO A 137 8.65 -7.77 -0.54
C PRO A 137 8.80 -6.58 -1.49
N GLU A 138 8.89 -5.35 -0.97
CA GLU A 138 9.16 -4.14 -1.76
C GLU A 138 10.49 -4.17 -2.55
N ARG A 139 11.44 -5.03 -2.15
CA ARG A 139 12.73 -5.20 -2.83
C ARG A 139 12.68 -6.20 -4.00
N SER A 140 11.56 -6.90 -4.20
CA SER A 140 11.40 -7.88 -5.27
C SER A 140 10.29 -7.50 -6.25
N ASP A 141 10.58 -7.63 -7.54
CA ASP A 141 9.63 -7.36 -8.63
C ASP A 141 8.87 -8.64 -9.08
N HIS A 142 9.19 -9.79 -8.51
CA HIS A 142 8.68 -11.09 -8.97
C HIS A 142 8.11 -11.95 -7.83
N GLN A 143 8.07 -11.43 -6.61
CA GLN A 143 7.59 -12.19 -5.48
C GLN A 143 6.07 -12.33 -5.53
N THR A 144 5.59 -13.57 -5.42
CA THR A 144 4.17 -13.93 -5.44
C THR A 144 3.78 -14.68 -4.18
N GLY A 145 2.49 -14.67 -3.81
CA GLY A 145 2.00 -15.35 -2.61
C GLY A 145 2.17 -14.56 -1.31
N ILE A 146 2.48 -13.26 -1.39
CA ILE A 146 2.69 -12.38 -0.23
C ILE A 146 1.47 -12.39 0.69
N TRP A 147 0.26 -12.34 0.12
CA TRP A 147 -0.98 -12.31 0.90
C TRP A 147 -1.37 -13.66 1.52
N ASN A 148 -0.66 -14.75 1.19
CA ASN A 148 -0.86 -16.09 1.78
C ASN A 148 0.16 -16.40 2.90
N CYS A 149 1.05 -15.45 3.20
CA CYS A 149 2.05 -15.57 4.25
C CYS A 149 1.42 -15.43 5.64
N TYR A 150 2.09 -15.98 6.65
CA TYR A 150 1.73 -15.76 8.05
C TYR A 150 2.02 -14.32 8.46
N GLY A 151 3.11 -13.74 7.96
CA GLY A 151 3.48 -12.36 8.20
C GLY A 151 4.29 -11.73 7.07
N ILE A 152 4.35 -10.40 7.07
CA ILE A 152 5.10 -9.58 6.14
C ILE A 152 6.03 -8.70 6.99
N CYS A 153 7.34 -8.94 6.91
CA CYS A 153 8.34 -8.05 7.47
C CYS A 153 8.77 -7.03 6.41
N THR A 154 8.69 -5.74 6.70
CA THR A 154 8.85 -4.69 5.69
C THR A 154 9.35 -3.38 6.32
N ASP A 155 10.01 -2.56 5.51
CA ASP A 155 10.35 -1.19 5.89
C ASP A 155 9.12 -0.27 5.85
N PHE A 156 8.01 -0.68 5.23
CA PHE A 156 6.81 0.13 4.99
C PHE A 156 5.57 -0.44 5.71
N ALA A 157 5.66 -0.74 7.00
CA ALA A 157 4.60 -1.40 7.77
C ALA A 157 3.21 -0.73 7.63
N MET A 158 3.15 0.60 7.70
CA MET A 158 1.90 1.36 7.55
C MET A 158 1.23 1.13 6.19
N LEU A 159 2.03 1.07 5.13
CA LEU A 159 1.53 0.89 3.77
C LEU A 159 0.88 -0.50 3.61
N TYR A 160 1.58 -1.55 4.05
CA TYR A 160 1.07 -2.91 3.98
C TYR A 160 -0.15 -3.12 4.88
N ALA A 161 -0.18 -2.54 6.07
CA ALA A 161 -1.35 -2.56 6.95
C ALA A 161 -2.57 -1.93 6.28
N THR A 162 -2.38 -0.79 5.61
CA THR A 162 -3.45 -0.11 4.88
C THR A 162 -3.96 -0.96 3.71
N TYR A 163 -3.07 -1.66 2.98
CA TYR A 163 -3.50 -2.60 1.93
C TYR A 163 -4.30 -3.78 2.47
N VAL A 164 -3.85 -4.37 3.59
CA VAL A 164 -4.56 -5.45 4.27
C VAL A 164 -5.95 -5.00 4.70
N GLU A 165 -6.05 -3.83 5.33
CA GLU A 165 -7.34 -3.26 5.74
C GLU A 165 -8.24 -3.03 4.53
N MET A 166 -7.70 -2.43 3.46
CA MET A 166 -8.47 -2.19 2.24
C MET A 166 -9.01 -3.50 1.64
N ARG A 167 -8.15 -4.50 1.46
CA ARG A 167 -8.53 -5.82 0.91
C ARG A 167 -9.63 -6.45 1.75
N THR A 168 -9.45 -6.48 3.06
CA THR A 168 -10.40 -7.07 4.01
C THR A 168 -11.73 -6.34 3.99
N ARG A 169 -11.71 -5.00 4.11
CA ARG A 169 -12.90 -4.15 4.14
C ARG A 169 -13.70 -4.25 2.85
N ASN A 170 -13.02 -4.20 1.70
CA ASN A 170 -13.71 -4.25 0.41
C ASN A 170 -14.29 -5.63 0.11
N ARG A 171 -13.55 -6.71 0.43
CA ARG A 171 -14.07 -8.07 0.33
C ARG A 171 -15.30 -8.25 1.24
N LYS A 172 -15.28 -7.76 2.48
CA LYS A 172 -16.45 -7.76 3.37
C LYS A 172 -17.63 -6.97 2.79
N LYS A 173 -17.39 -5.79 2.19
CA LYS A 173 -18.45 -5.02 1.52
C LYS A 173 -19.05 -5.82 0.36
N LEU A 174 -18.22 -6.34 -0.54
CA LEU A 174 -18.63 -7.15 -1.70
C LEU A 174 -19.39 -8.41 -1.28
N VAL A 175 -18.98 -9.07 -0.20
CA VAL A 175 -19.69 -10.23 0.36
C VAL A 175 -20.98 -9.80 1.07
N GLY A 176 -20.99 -8.66 1.76
CA GLY A 176 -22.21 -8.09 2.36
C GLY A 176 -23.26 -7.74 1.30
N PHE A 177 -22.82 -7.24 0.13
CA PHE A 177 -23.63 -7.11 -1.09
C PHE A 177 -24.09 -8.46 -1.68
N ARG A 178 -23.82 -9.62 -1.07
CA ARG A 178 -24.44 -10.91 -1.44
C ARG A 178 -25.71 -11.21 -0.64
N THR A 179 -25.89 -10.56 0.52
CA THR A 179 -26.91 -10.94 1.50
C THR A 179 -28.21 -10.13 1.42
N LYS A 180 -28.23 -9.05 0.65
CA LYS A 180 -29.46 -8.31 0.33
C LYS A 180 -30.15 -8.98 -0.87
N LYS A 181 -31.48 -9.04 -0.91
CA LYS A 181 -32.21 -9.60 -2.07
C LYS A 181 -32.15 -8.62 -3.23
N GLU A 182 -32.25 -9.12 -4.46
CA GLU A 182 -32.31 -8.32 -5.71
C GLU A 182 -33.32 -7.14 -5.61
N SER A 183 -34.44 -7.35 -4.89
CA SER A 183 -35.46 -6.34 -4.58
C SER A 183 -35.02 -5.23 -3.62
N ASP A 184 -33.98 -5.47 -2.82
CA ASP A 184 -33.46 -4.55 -1.80
C ASP A 184 -32.34 -3.65 -2.37
N TYR A 185 -31.86 -3.93 -3.60
CA TYR A 185 -30.88 -3.10 -4.31
C TYR A 185 -31.50 -1.97 -5.11
N ILE A 186 -32.84 -1.93 -5.22
CA ILE A 186 -33.53 -0.71 -5.66
C ILE A 186 -33.58 0.25 -4.46
N ASN A 187 -32.40 0.73 -4.06
CA ASN A 187 -32.32 2.04 -3.45
C ASN A 187 -32.30 3.03 -4.63
N PRO A 188 -33.36 3.84 -4.82
CA PRO A 188 -33.40 4.82 -5.90
C PRO A 188 -32.16 5.73 -5.91
N LEU A 189 -31.54 5.98 -4.74
CA LEU A 189 -30.30 6.77 -4.62
C LEU A 189 -29.02 6.04 -5.07
N ILE A 190 -28.99 4.70 -5.06
CA ILE A 190 -27.86 3.91 -5.56
C ILE A 190 -27.98 3.72 -7.07
N VAL A 191 -29.20 3.49 -7.56
CA VAL A 191 -29.50 3.48 -8.98
C VAL A 191 -29.16 4.84 -9.59
N ASP A 192 -29.50 5.96 -8.95
CA ASP A 192 -29.11 7.30 -9.42
C ASP A 192 -27.57 7.52 -9.37
N LYS A 193 -26.89 7.09 -8.30
CA LYS A 193 -25.41 7.17 -8.20
C LYS A 193 -24.66 6.26 -9.18
N LEU A 194 -25.21 5.09 -9.54
CA LEU A 194 -24.65 4.20 -10.57
C LEU A 194 -25.02 4.66 -11.98
N LEU A 195 -26.20 5.24 -12.19
CA LEU A 195 -26.64 5.89 -13.44
C LEU A 195 -25.82 7.15 -13.75
N HIS A 196 -25.20 7.78 -12.75
CA HIS A 196 -24.24 8.87 -12.97
C HIS A 196 -22.86 8.40 -13.46
N HIS A 197 -22.62 7.09 -13.65
CA HIS A 197 -21.41 6.57 -14.32
C HIS A 197 -21.68 6.19 -15.77
N THR A 198 -22.62 6.88 -16.41
CA THR A 198 -22.74 6.90 -17.87
C THR A 198 -21.58 7.71 -18.49
N LEU A 199 -21.37 7.59 -19.80
CA LEU A 199 -20.48 8.46 -20.58
C LEU A 199 -20.81 9.97 -20.44
N ILE A 200 -21.89 10.33 -19.73
CA ILE A 200 -22.44 11.67 -19.57
C ILE A 200 -22.13 12.23 -18.16
N ASP A 201 -21.27 11.62 -17.34
CA ASP A 201 -20.86 12.23 -16.06
C ASP A 201 -20.05 13.53 -16.29
N GLU A 202 -20.68 14.66 -16.02
CA GLU A 202 -20.09 15.99 -16.17
C GLU A 202 -19.44 16.53 -14.90
N ARG A 203 -19.51 15.80 -13.78
CA ARG A 203 -18.91 16.26 -12.52
C ARG A 203 -17.40 16.45 -12.66
N ARG A 204 -16.86 17.43 -11.94
CA ARG A 204 -15.43 17.74 -11.94
C ARG A 204 -14.89 17.89 -10.54
N CYS A 205 -13.62 17.57 -10.37
CA CYS A 205 -12.86 17.74 -9.14
C CYS A 205 -11.60 18.57 -9.42
N LEU A 206 -10.96 19.07 -8.38
CA LEU A 206 -9.60 19.61 -8.46
C LEU A 206 -8.64 18.54 -7.93
N ALA A 207 -7.82 17.99 -8.81
CA ALA A 207 -6.91 16.91 -8.46
C ALA A 207 -5.47 17.24 -8.86
N VAL A 208 -4.53 16.76 -8.05
CA VAL A 208 -3.13 16.62 -8.43
C VAL A 208 -2.91 15.16 -8.83
N TYR A 209 -2.33 14.94 -9.99
CA TYR A 209 -2.23 13.60 -10.56
C TYR A 209 -1.08 13.50 -11.56
N THR A 210 -0.80 12.28 -11.99
CA THR A 210 0.15 11.96 -13.05
C THR A 210 -0.44 10.90 -13.98
N TYR A 211 -0.11 11.00 -15.27
CA TYR A 211 -0.41 9.97 -16.26
C TYR A 211 0.74 8.96 -16.33
N TYR A 212 0.51 7.87 -17.04
CA TYR A 212 1.46 6.76 -17.17
C TYR A 212 2.40 6.96 -18.36
N ASP A 213 2.87 8.20 -18.57
CA ASP A 213 3.67 8.57 -19.74
C ASP A 213 5.01 7.82 -19.80
N ASP A 214 5.69 7.72 -18.65
CA ASP A 214 6.95 6.98 -18.47
C ASP A 214 6.72 5.64 -17.73
N PHE A 215 5.65 4.91 -18.10
CA PHE A 215 5.37 3.58 -17.57
C PHE A 215 6.16 2.51 -18.33
N ALA A 216 6.90 1.69 -17.58
CA ALA A 216 7.61 0.51 -18.10
C ALA A 216 6.81 -0.77 -17.77
N PRO A 217 5.90 -1.21 -18.65
CA PRO A 217 5.07 -2.39 -18.42
C PRO A 217 5.85 -3.70 -18.54
N THR A 218 5.44 -4.71 -17.78
CA THR A 218 5.83 -6.11 -17.97
C THR A 218 4.88 -6.80 -18.97
N PRO A 219 5.20 -8.00 -19.49
CA PRO A 219 4.26 -8.78 -20.29
C PRO A 219 2.92 -9.06 -19.57
N ALA A 220 2.93 -9.09 -18.23
CA ALA A 220 1.74 -9.30 -17.43
C ALA A 220 0.71 -8.16 -17.56
N TRP A 221 1.15 -6.93 -17.83
CA TRP A 221 0.25 -5.80 -18.11
C TRP A 221 -0.59 -6.05 -19.36
N SER A 222 0.04 -6.49 -20.46
CA SER A 222 -0.68 -6.81 -21.70
C SER A 222 -1.62 -7.99 -21.52
N ALA A 223 -1.21 -9.00 -20.76
CA ALA A 223 -2.06 -10.13 -20.41
C ALA A 223 -3.27 -9.70 -19.57
N LEU A 224 -3.10 -8.77 -18.62
CA LEU A 224 -4.19 -8.21 -17.83
C LEU A 224 -5.18 -7.46 -18.72
N ASN A 225 -4.71 -6.57 -19.60
CA ASN A 225 -5.60 -5.81 -20.49
C ASN A 225 -6.42 -6.75 -21.41
N THR A 226 -5.79 -7.80 -21.93
CA THR A 226 -6.46 -8.83 -22.74
C THR A 226 -7.53 -9.56 -21.91
N TYR A 227 -7.20 -9.94 -20.68
CA TYR A 227 -8.12 -10.58 -19.75
C TYR A 227 -9.32 -9.67 -19.43
N LEU A 228 -9.08 -8.40 -19.09
CA LEU A 228 -10.14 -7.46 -18.74
C LEU A 228 -11.05 -7.16 -19.94
N ALA A 229 -10.49 -6.98 -21.14
CA ALA A 229 -11.29 -6.78 -22.35
C ALA A 229 -12.20 -7.98 -22.65
N LYS A 230 -11.69 -9.20 -22.43
CA LYS A 230 -12.44 -10.44 -22.64
C LYS A 230 -13.54 -10.63 -21.59
N GLU A 231 -13.18 -10.52 -20.31
CA GLU A 231 -14.07 -10.89 -19.20
C GLU A 231 -15.00 -9.73 -18.80
N PHE A 232 -14.58 -8.49 -18.99
CA PHE A 232 -15.28 -7.28 -18.55
C PHE A 232 -15.44 -6.24 -19.66
N GLY A 233 -15.42 -6.62 -20.94
CA GLY A 233 -15.48 -5.68 -22.07
C GLY A 233 -16.73 -4.80 -22.18
N LYS A 234 -17.75 -5.03 -21.35
CA LYS A 234 -18.93 -4.16 -21.21
C LYS A 234 -18.74 -3.04 -20.16
N GLN A 235 -17.70 -3.13 -19.34
CA GLN A 235 -17.36 -2.19 -18.28
C GLN A 235 -16.36 -1.14 -18.79
N ASN A 236 -16.14 -0.09 -18.01
CA ASN A 236 -15.13 0.92 -18.34
C ASN A 236 -13.74 0.44 -17.90
N ILE A 237 -12.87 0.14 -18.86
CA ILE A 237 -11.50 -0.31 -18.62
C ILE A 237 -10.54 0.86 -18.87
N TYR A 238 -9.66 1.12 -17.91
CA TYR A 238 -8.62 2.13 -18.00
C TYR A 238 -7.37 1.51 -18.61
N ASP A 239 -6.79 2.19 -19.59
CA ASP A 239 -5.52 1.79 -20.20
C ASP A 239 -4.69 3.04 -20.53
N VAL A 240 -3.40 2.88 -20.79
CA VAL A 240 -2.47 3.97 -21.16
C VAL A 240 -2.94 4.68 -22.43
N ALA A 241 -3.51 3.93 -23.37
CA ALA A 241 -4.08 4.44 -24.61
C ALA A 241 -5.60 4.19 -24.71
N GLY A 242 -6.29 4.15 -23.57
CA GLY A 242 -7.71 3.83 -23.49
C GLY A 242 -8.58 4.88 -24.20
N PRO A 243 -9.56 4.48 -25.05
CA PRO A 243 -10.40 5.45 -25.78
C PRO A 243 -11.41 6.16 -24.89
N ILE A 244 -11.74 5.59 -23.73
CA ILE A 244 -12.78 6.08 -22.82
C ILE A 244 -12.16 6.60 -21.52
N SER A 245 -11.13 5.94 -21.01
CA SER A 245 -10.54 6.26 -19.72
C SER A 245 -9.04 5.99 -19.73
N PHE A 246 -8.27 6.98 -19.25
CA PHE A 246 -6.82 6.93 -19.21
C PHE A 246 -6.36 6.50 -17.83
N VAL A 247 -5.50 5.48 -17.79
CA VAL A 247 -4.87 5.10 -16.52
C VAL A 247 -4.03 6.27 -16.00
N HIS A 248 -4.22 6.57 -14.74
CA HIS A 248 -3.62 7.70 -14.05
C HIS A 248 -3.54 7.35 -12.57
N TRP A 249 -2.64 8.03 -11.87
CA TRP A 249 -2.62 8.01 -10.42
C TRP A 249 -2.99 9.41 -9.91
N THR A 250 -4.08 9.47 -9.14
CA THR A 250 -4.41 10.67 -8.38
C THR A 250 -3.54 10.73 -7.13
N PHE A 251 -2.57 11.65 -7.14
CA PHE A 251 -1.76 11.94 -5.97
C PHE A 251 -2.66 12.41 -4.82
N MET A 252 -3.52 13.40 -5.05
CA MET A 252 -4.56 13.81 -4.11
C MET A 252 -5.68 14.56 -4.83
N GLN A 253 -6.89 14.52 -4.26
CA GLN A 253 -7.95 15.46 -4.59
C GLN A 253 -7.91 16.62 -3.61
N ILE A 254 -7.68 17.84 -4.10
CA ILE A 254 -7.72 19.07 -3.29
C ILE A 254 -9.19 19.42 -3.01
N LEU A 255 -10.02 19.35 -4.04
CA LEU A 255 -11.48 19.51 -3.97
C LEU A 255 -12.14 18.31 -4.65
N GLY A 256 -13.02 17.62 -3.94
CA GLY A 256 -13.82 16.52 -4.51
C GLY A 256 -14.92 17.03 -5.45
N PHE A 257 -15.66 16.08 -6.05
CA PHE A 257 -16.71 16.40 -7.03
C PHE A 257 -17.80 17.33 -6.48
N GLU A 258 -18.24 17.11 -5.25
CA GLU A 258 -19.28 17.92 -4.59
C GLU A 258 -18.74 19.32 -4.20
N GLN A 259 -17.47 19.40 -3.81
CA GLN A 259 -16.84 20.64 -3.32
C GLN A 259 -16.40 21.56 -4.45
N TRP A 260 -16.12 21.01 -5.63
CA TRP A 260 -15.68 21.80 -6.77
C TRP A 260 -16.74 22.83 -7.17
N GLU A 261 -18.01 22.45 -7.20
CA GLU A 261 -19.10 23.37 -7.55
C GLU A 261 -19.18 24.56 -6.59
N GLU A 262 -18.93 24.33 -5.29
CA GLU A 262 -18.93 25.37 -4.27
C GLU A 262 -17.70 26.27 -4.32
N HIS A 263 -16.52 25.70 -4.59
CA HIS A 263 -15.25 26.38 -4.40
C HIS A 263 -14.49 26.73 -5.69
N SER A 264 -15.02 26.42 -6.87
CA SER A 264 -14.33 26.68 -8.15
C SER A 264 -14.00 28.17 -8.36
N ALA A 265 -14.89 29.07 -7.92
CA ALA A 265 -14.65 30.52 -7.99
C ALA A 265 -13.51 30.95 -7.05
N THR A 266 -13.47 30.41 -5.83
CA THR A 266 -12.40 30.66 -4.86
C THR A 266 -11.06 30.12 -5.35
N PHE A 267 -11.07 28.94 -5.98
CA PHE A 267 -9.88 28.40 -6.62
C PHE A 267 -9.38 29.34 -7.73
N ALA A 268 -10.27 29.83 -8.61
CA ALA A 268 -9.89 30.71 -9.70
C ALA A 268 -9.22 32.01 -9.22
N CYS A 269 -9.69 32.62 -8.13
CA CYS A 269 -9.08 33.84 -7.58
C CYS A 269 -7.78 33.59 -6.79
N HIS A 270 -7.53 32.37 -6.32
CA HIS A 270 -6.33 32.01 -5.55
C HIS A 270 -5.41 31.03 -6.29
N GLN A 271 -5.61 30.81 -7.58
CA GLN A 271 -4.92 29.78 -8.36
C GLN A 271 -3.39 29.86 -8.22
N SER A 272 -2.83 31.08 -8.22
CA SER A 272 -1.40 31.31 -8.04
C SER A 272 -0.86 30.79 -6.70
N LYS A 273 -1.63 30.92 -5.60
CA LYS A 273 -1.26 30.40 -4.28
C LYS A 273 -1.27 28.88 -4.23
N TYR A 274 -2.32 28.25 -4.77
CA TYR A 274 -2.37 26.79 -4.89
C TYR A 274 -1.16 26.28 -5.68
N LEU A 275 -0.91 26.87 -6.84
CA LEU A 275 0.20 26.46 -7.70
C LEU A 275 1.56 26.65 -7.03
N ALA A 276 1.77 27.73 -6.27
CA ALA A 276 3.01 27.97 -5.53
C ALA A 276 3.27 26.87 -4.50
N ILE A 277 2.28 26.55 -3.65
CA ILE A 277 2.39 25.47 -2.66
C ILE A 277 2.70 24.15 -3.36
N LEU A 278 1.92 23.79 -4.37
CA LEU A 278 2.09 22.52 -5.08
C LEU A 278 3.47 22.41 -5.76
N ARG A 279 3.93 23.49 -6.41
CA ARG A 279 5.25 23.54 -7.07
C ARG A 279 6.38 23.25 -6.09
N GLU A 280 6.37 23.95 -4.96
CA GLU A 280 7.40 23.81 -3.94
C GLU A 280 7.40 22.40 -3.34
N GLU A 281 6.24 21.86 -2.98
CA GLU A 281 6.15 20.53 -2.37
C GLU A 281 6.53 19.42 -3.36
N MET A 282 6.00 19.45 -4.58
CA MET A 282 6.26 18.43 -5.60
C MET A 282 7.72 18.45 -6.08
N ALA A 283 8.36 19.61 -6.13
CA ALA A 283 9.79 19.71 -6.44
C ALA A 283 10.67 18.96 -5.43
N THR A 284 10.24 18.86 -4.16
CA THR A 284 10.97 18.08 -3.14
C THR A 284 10.60 16.61 -3.11
N LEU A 285 9.52 16.21 -3.76
CA LEU A 285 9.09 14.81 -3.87
C LEU A 285 9.83 14.07 -5.00
N LEU A 286 10.09 14.76 -6.11
CA LEU A 286 10.70 14.13 -7.29
C LEU A 286 12.23 14.00 -7.14
N PRO A 287 12.84 12.93 -7.70
CA PRO A 287 12.22 11.86 -8.49
C PRO A 287 11.50 10.82 -7.63
N LEU A 288 10.41 10.26 -8.17
CA LEU A 288 9.59 9.24 -7.52
C LEU A 288 9.38 8.07 -8.49
N THR A 289 9.55 6.84 -8.00
CA THR A 289 9.14 5.64 -8.76
C THR A 289 8.00 4.94 -8.03
N ILE A 290 7.12 4.29 -8.80
CA ILE A 290 6.00 3.51 -8.26
C ILE A 290 5.99 2.17 -8.96
N LYS A 291 6.17 1.09 -8.19
CA LYS A 291 5.97 -0.27 -8.68
C LYS A 291 4.48 -0.59 -8.61
N TRP A 292 3.90 -1.04 -9.70
CA TRP A 292 2.47 -1.37 -9.75
C TRP A 292 2.29 -2.88 -9.73
N SER A 293 1.64 -3.38 -8.67
CA SER A 293 1.45 -4.81 -8.45
C SER A 293 0.09 -5.08 -7.85
N GLY A 294 -0.53 -6.19 -8.24
CA GLY A 294 -1.71 -6.70 -7.58
C GLY A 294 -2.99 -5.93 -7.94
N LEU A 295 -4.11 -6.67 -8.03
CA LEU A 295 -5.44 -6.09 -8.09
C LEU A 295 -6.19 -6.26 -6.78
N VAL A 296 -7.01 -5.26 -6.45
CA VAL A 296 -7.97 -5.30 -5.37
C VAL A 296 -9.36 -4.99 -5.90
N ALA A 297 -10.31 -5.87 -5.63
CA ALA A 297 -11.71 -5.61 -5.86
C ALA A 297 -12.25 -4.54 -4.91
N VAL A 298 -12.95 -3.55 -5.47
CA VAL A 298 -13.65 -2.48 -4.77
C VAL A 298 -15.13 -2.52 -5.19
N PRO A 299 -16.05 -1.93 -4.40
CA PRO A 299 -17.48 -1.95 -4.75
C PRO A 299 -17.84 -1.39 -6.13
N ASN A 300 -16.98 -0.55 -6.70
CA ASN A 300 -17.19 0.11 -7.99
C ASN A 300 -16.25 -0.39 -9.11
N GLY A 301 -15.52 -1.49 -8.91
CA GLY A 301 -14.65 -2.09 -9.94
C GLY A 301 -13.36 -2.71 -9.41
N LEU A 302 -12.25 -2.51 -10.12
CA LEU A 302 -10.92 -3.03 -9.77
C LEU A 302 -9.90 -1.88 -9.72
N VAL A 303 -9.07 -1.89 -8.68
CA VAL A 303 -7.93 -0.99 -8.55
C VAL A 303 -6.63 -1.79 -8.50
N MET A 304 -5.57 -1.22 -9.07
CA MET A 304 -4.21 -1.71 -8.97
C MET A 304 -3.51 -1.03 -7.80
N LEU A 305 -2.67 -1.76 -7.06
CA LEU A 305 -1.87 -1.19 -5.97
C LEU A 305 -0.54 -0.66 -6.50
N GLY A 306 -0.17 0.53 -6.07
CA GLY A 306 1.14 1.10 -6.36
C GLY A 306 1.98 1.19 -5.11
N TYR A 307 3.24 0.78 -5.18
CA TYR A 307 4.22 0.77 -4.10
C TYR A 307 5.25 1.87 -4.41
N PRO A 308 5.09 3.07 -3.83
CA PRO A 308 5.99 4.19 -4.11
C PRO A 308 7.36 3.98 -3.46
N SER A 309 8.42 4.55 -4.05
CA SER A 309 9.78 4.51 -3.51
C SER A 309 9.96 5.28 -2.19
N VAL A 310 8.99 6.11 -1.83
CA VAL A 310 8.92 6.89 -0.59
C VAL A 310 7.47 6.96 -0.09
N ASP A 311 7.25 7.22 1.19
CA ASP A 311 5.90 7.45 1.72
C ASP A 311 5.34 8.81 1.27
N VAL A 312 4.56 8.78 0.18
CA VAL A 312 3.95 9.96 -0.44
C VAL A 312 2.97 10.70 0.49
N ASN A 313 2.48 10.05 1.55
CA ASN A 313 1.55 10.67 2.49
C ASN A 313 2.20 11.81 3.29
N ILE A 314 3.53 11.79 3.45
CA ILE A 314 4.28 12.91 4.05
C ILE A 314 4.02 14.20 3.26
N TRP A 315 4.04 14.13 1.93
CA TRP A 315 3.79 15.29 1.07
C TRP A 315 2.32 15.69 1.02
N ARG A 316 1.40 14.71 1.02
CA ARG A 316 -0.04 15.00 1.12
C ARG A 316 -0.35 15.83 2.37
N GLN A 317 0.19 15.42 3.52
CA GLN A 317 0.01 16.14 4.80
C GLN A 317 0.67 17.52 4.81
N ARG A 318 1.87 17.66 4.22
CA ARG A 318 2.55 18.95 4.08
C ARG A 318 1.72 19.94 3.24
N ILE A 319 1.16 19.48 2.12
CA ILE A 319 0.29 20.31 1.27
C ILE A 319 -0.96 20.73 2.03
N GLU A 320 -1.65 19.79 2.68
CA GLU A 320 -2.85 20.10 3.48
C GLU A 320 -2.55 21.13 4.58
N SER A 321 -1.47 20.96 5.33
CA SER A 321 -1.06 21.90 6.38
C SER A 321 -0.78 23.30 5.84
N ARG A 322 -0.19 23.40 4.65
CA ARG A 322 0.08 24.69 4.00
C ARG A 322 -1.19 25.34 3.45
N LEU A 323 -2.09 24.57 2.86
CA LEU A 323 -3.39 25.05 2.40
C LEU A 323 -4.22 25.59 3.58
N GLU A 324 -4.24 24.86 4.71
CA GLU A 324 -4.89 25.26 5.95
C GLU A 324 -4.31 26.58 6.48
N LYS A 325 -2.98 26.71 6.54
CA LYS A 325 -2.29 27.92 6.99
C LYS A 325 -2.61 29.15 6.13
N GLU A 326 -2.80 28.96 4.83
CA GLU A 326 -3.15 30.03 3.87
C GLU A 326 -4.66 30.31 3.80
N GLY A 327 -5.49 29.58 4.54
CA GLY A 327 -6.96 29.72 4.51
C GLY A 327 -7.57 29.31 3.17
N LEU A 328 -6.90 28.44 2.42
CA LEU A 328 -7.35 27.97 1.10
C LEU A 328 -8.31 26.79 1.25
N PRO A 329 -9.48 26.78 0.59
CA PRO A 329 -10.40 25.64 0.65
C PRO A 329 -9.79 24.32 0.15
N PHE A 330 -9.83 23.30 0.99
CA PHE A 330 -9.47 21.94 0.61
C PHE A 330 -10.26 20.93 1.46
N ARG A 331 -10.26 19.68 1.03
CA ARG A 331 -10.74 18.56 1.84
C ARG A 331 -9.56 17.65 2.19
N ARG A 332 -9.50 17.23 3.45
CA ARG A 332 -8.55 16.19 3.87
C ARG A 332 -8.74 14.94 3.02
N TYR A 333 -7.66 14.55 2.36
CA TYR A 333 -7.63 13.41 1.48
C TYR A 333 -7.70 12.14 2.32
N GLN A 334 -8.72 11.32 2.07
CA GLN A 334 -9.03 10.17 2.93
C GLN A 334 -8.31 8.88 2.53
N ASN A 335 -7.49 8.93 1.48
CA ASN A 335 -6.92 7.75 0.88
C ASN A 335 -5.40 7.71 1.03
N ASP A 336 -4.93 6.91 1.98
CA ASP A 336 -3.50 6.81 2.30
C ASP A 336 -2.74 5.82 1.40
N ILE A 337 -3.42 5.21 0.42
CA ILE A 337 -2.78 4.31 -0.53
C ILE A 337 -2.52 4.95 -1.90
N VAL A 338 -1.47 4.47 -2.54
CA VAL A 338 -1.21 4.68 -3.96
C VAL A 338 -1.95 3.57 -4.72
N HIS A 339 -2.89 3.99 -5.55
CA HIS A 339 -3.74 3.09 -6.33
C HIS A 339 -4.15 3.76 -7.63
N SER A 340 -4.45 2.94 -8.64
CA SER A 340 -5.00 3.40 -9.91
C SER A 340 -6.22 2.56 -10.25
N THR A 341 -7.29 3.22 -10.69
CA THR A 341 -8.47 2.49 -11.17
C THR A 341 -8.13 1.85 -12.51
N ILE A 342 -8.30 0.53 -12.62
CA ILE A 342 -8.09 -0.22 -13.86
C ILE A 342 -9.42 -0.63 -14.48
N LEU A 343 -10.45 -0.81 -13.66
CA LEU A 343 -11.80 -1.09 -14.11
C LEU A 343 -12.79 -0.32 -13.25
N ARG A 344 -13.75 0.34 -13.89
CA ARG A 344 -14.92 0.96 -13.25
C ARG A 344 -16.19 0.34 -13.82
N LEU A 345 -17.09 -0.04 -12.94
CA LEU A 345 -18.38 -0.59 -13.33
C LEU A 345 -19.26 0.51 -13.98
N SER A 346 -19.81 0.19 -15.15
CA SER A 346 -20.83 0.96 -15.88
C SER A 346 -22.13 0.17 -16.08
N ALA A 347 -22.11 -1.13 -15.79
CA ALA A 347 -23.26 -2.02 -15.79
C ALA A 347 -23.15 -3.00 -14.62
N ASP A 348 -24.25 -3.68 -14.30
CA ASP A 348 -24.29 -4.68 -13.24
C ASP A 348 -23.22 -5.76 -13.44
N GLU A 349 -22.56 -6.14 -12.35
CA GLU A 349 -21.51 -7.15 -12.34
C GLU A 349 -21.56 -7.96 -11.06
N SER A 350 -21.22 -9.25 -11.16
CA SER A 350 -21.20 -10.16 -10.02
C SER A 350 -20.01 -9.84 -9.09
N PRO A 351 -20.24 -9.68 -7.77
CA PRO A 351 -19.17 -9.55 -6.79
C PRO A 351 -18.18 -10.72 -6.83
N GLU A 352 -18.64 -11.93 -7.12
CA GLU A 352 -17.81 -13.13 -7.25
C GLU A 352 -16.81 -13.01 -8.40
N ARG A 353 -17.25 -12.48 -9.54
CA ARG A 353 -16.38 -12.29 -10.70
C ARG A 353 -15.31 -11.24 -10.42
N LEU A 354 -15.66 -10.14 -9.74
CA LEU A 354 -14.69 -9.13 -9.31
C LEU A 354 -13.68 -9.69 -8.31
N ILE A 355 -14.14 -10.46 -7.31
CA ILE A 355 -13.26 -11.11 -6.34
C ILE A 355 -12.34 -12.12 -7.03
N ALA A 356 -12.86 -12.96 -7.93
CA ALA A 356 -12.06 -13.93 -8.66
C ALA A 356 -11.00 -13.25 -9.54
N ALA A 357 -11.35 -12.14 -10.22
CA ALA A 357 -10.40 -11.34 -10.97
C ALA A 357 -9.33 -10.72 -10.05
N SER A 358 -9.73 -10.19 -8.88
CA SER A 358 -8.78 -9.68 -7.89
C SER A 358 -7.81 -10.77 -7.44
N ASP A 359 -8.30 -11.95 -7.08
CA ASP A 359 -7.50 -13.06 -6.56
C ASP A 359 -6.53 -13.62 -7.62
N ALA A 360 -6.96 -13.71 -8.88
CA ALA A 360 -6.13 -14.19 -9.99
C ALA A 360 -4.92 -13.28 -10.26
N TRP A 361 -5.04 -11.99 -9.95
CA TRP A 361 -4.06 -10.97 -10.29
C TRP A 361 -3.45 -10.28 -9.06
N GLN A 362 -3.69 -10.78 -7.84
CA GLN A 362 -3.40 -10.07 -6.58
C GLN A 362 -1.92 -9.89 -6.23
N ASP A 363 -1.06 -10.70 -6.85
CA ASP A 363 0.40 -10.77 -6.62
C ASP A 363 1.21 -10.51 -7.89
N VAL A 364 0.56 -10.07 -8.96
CA VAL A 364 1.20 -9.91 -10.27
C VAL A 364 1.84 -8.53 -10.35
N PHE A 365 3.12 -8.46 -10.71
CA PHE A 365 3.82 -7.21 -11.01
C PHE A 365 3.58 -6.77 -12.45
N PHE A 366 2.99 -5.59 -12.61
CA PHE A 366 2.56 -5.05 -13.90
C PHE A 366 3.57 -4.11 -14.54
N GLY A 367 4.43 -3.47 -13.75
CA GLY A 367 5.44 -2.56 -14.26
C GLY A 367 5.78 -1.44 -13.29
N THR A 368 6.73 -0.60 -13.68
CA THR A 368 7.18 0.54 -12.88
C THR A 368 6.85 1.83 -13.60
N LEU A 369 6.25 2.78 -12.88
CA LEU A 369 6.07 4.15 -13.34
C LEU A 369 7.20 5.02 -12.77
N ALA A 370 7.98 5.65 -13.65
CA ALA A 370 8.85 6.75 -13.25
C ALA A 370 8.02 8.05 -13.29
N VAL A 371 7.78 8.65 -12.12
CA VAL A 371 7.02 9.90 -12.05
C VAL A 371 8.00 11.05 -12.26
N SER A 372 7.96 11.62 -13.46
CA SER A 372 8.74 12.80 -13.85
C SER A 372 7.92 14.09 -13.77
N LYS A 373 6.59 13.98 -13.71
CA LYS A 373 5.66 15.09 -13.86
C LYS A 373 4.41 14.96 -13.00
N PHE A 374 4.01 16.07 -12.38
CA PHE A 374 2.68 16.22 -11.78
C PHE A 374 1.91 17.36 -12.44
N GLN A 375 0.62 17.14 -12.61
CA GLN A 375 -0.32 18.13 -13.12
C GLN A 375 -1.39 18.39 -12.07
N VAL A 376 -1.90 19.63 -12.06
CA VAL A 376 -3.08 19.98 -11.28
C VAL A 376 -4.12 20.60 -12.18
N GLY A 377 -5.39 20.26 -11.96
CA GLY A 377 -6.44 20.90 -12.71
C GLY A 377 -7.82 20.34 -12.47
N ARG A 378 -8.75 20.87 -13.26
CA ARG A 378 -10.14 20.44 -13.29
C ARG A 378 -10.21 19.09 -14.02
N SER A 379 -10.66 18.05 -13.32
CA SER A 379 -10.57 16.66 -13.78
C SER A 379 -11.87 15.89 -13.59
N SER A 380 -12.11 14.90 -14.45
CA SER A 380 -13.23 13.94 -14.37
C SER A 380 -12.73 12.58 -13.89
N TRP A 381 -13.63 11.63 -13.64
CA TRP A 381 -13.20 10.25 -13.33
C TRP A 381 -12.56 9.53 -14.53
N ARG A 382 -12.84 9.97 -15.76
CA ARG A 382 -12.30 9.38 -17.01
C ARG A 382 -10.87 9.80 -17.27
N MET A 383 -10.51 11.00 -16.82
CA MET A 383 -9.19 11.61 -17.03
C MET A 383 -8.80 11.71 -18.51
N GLN A 384 -9.77 11.92 -19.40
CA GLN A 384 -9.46 12.19 -20.79
C GLN A 384 -8.77 13.55 -20.93
N PRO A 385 -7.74 13.68 -21.78
CA PRO A 385 -7.08 14.97 -22.02
C PRO A 385 -8.03 16.10 -22.46
N THR A 386 -9.12 15.76 -23.17
CA THR A 386 -10.16 16.70 -23.61
C THR A 386 -11.06 17.22 -22.47
N GLU A 387 -11.15 16.47 -21.37
CA GLU A 387 -11.99 16.81 -20.20
C GLU A 387 -11.20 17.48 -19.08
N CYS A 388 -9.88 17.27 -19.08
CA CYS A 388 -8.94 17.80 -18.12
C CYS A 388 -8.45 19.20 -18.57
N VAL A 389 -8.57 20.19 -17.68
CA VAL A 389 -7.95 21.51 -17.88
C VAL A 389 -6.86 21.67 -16.83
N THR A 390 -5.61 21.51 -17.24
CA THR A 390 -4.49 21.36 -16.31
C THR A 390 -3.37 22.36 -16.51
N VAL A 391 -2.60 22.52 -15.44
CA VAL A 391 -1.35 23.24 -15.40
C VAL A 391 -0.30 22.31 -14.82
N ASP A 392 0.88 22.31 -15.43
CA ASP A 392 2.02 21.55 -14.92
C ASP A 392 2.49 22.15 -13.60
N VAL A 393 2.56 21.29 -12.58
CA VAL A 393 3.03 21.63 -11.24
C VAL A 393 4.54 21.51 -11.21
N VAL A 394 5.08 20.40 -11.71
CA VAL A 394 6.52 20.17 -11.81
C VAL A 394 6.76 19.21 -12.96
N GLU A 395 7.89 19.39 -13.64
CA GLU A 395 8.39 18.48 -14.67
C GLU A 395 9.91 18.39 -14.50
N ASN A 396 10.41 17.18 -14.28
CA ASN A 396 11.83 16.93 -14.08
C ASN A 396 12.43 16.36 -15.37
N ASN A 397 13.22 17.17 -16.09
CA ASN A 397 13.72 16.84 -17.43
C ASN A 397 15.00 15.97 -17.44
N TRP A 398 15.36 15.32 -16.33
CA TRP A 398 16.53 14.43 -16.30
C TRP A 398 16.17 13.09 -16.96
N ARG A 399 16.39 13.02 -18.28
CA ARG A 399 16.48 11.77 -19.04
C ARG A 399 17.93 11.35 -19.19
#